data_AF-A0A379YF50-F1
#
_entry.id   AF-A0A379YF50-F1
#
_cell.length_a   1.000
_cell.length_b   1.000
_cell.length_c   1.000
_cell.angle_alpha   90.00
_cell.angle_beta   90.00
_cell.angle_gamma   90.00
#
_symmetry.space_group_name_H-M   'P 1'
#
loop_
_entity.id
_entity.type
_entity.pdbx_description
1 polymer ?
#
loop_
_entity_poly.entity_id
_entity_poly.type
_entity_poly.pdbx_seq_one_letter_code
_entity_poly.pdbx_strand_id
1 'polypeptide(L)'
;MFSSMIPLRITVDSQQSFGHLLRQIGSELRQCYRHQRFPIAELNRQLNLHQQERRQLFDISFSLEVFPTDIELEGSQFKVENLHHGQEQLPLGVYLRHYHPGDDPLLEFNFNQAWFGQEDGERIAARILHLLNTLLDGDPALPLGQLPLLLPQERQQIFHPME
;
A
#
# COMPACT_ATOMS: atom_id res chain seq x y z
N MET A 1 7.62 -19.48 -4.25
CA MET A 1 8.29 -18.17 -4.14
C MET A 1 8.66 -17.97 -2.67
N PHE A 2 9.92 -17.65 -2.34
CA PHE A 2 10.28 -17.24 -0.99
C PHE A 2 10.17 -15.72 -0.93
N SER A 3 9.05 -15.20 -0.42
CA SER A 3 8.84 -13.77 -0.21
C SER A 3 9.26 -13.38 1.21
N SER A 4 10.02 -12.30 1.35
CA SER A 4 10.44 -11.75 2.63
C SER A 4 9.78 -10.40 2.87
N MET A 5 9.18 -10.21 4.05
CA MET A 5 8.67 -8.91 4.47
C MET A 5 9.75 -8.10 5.18
N ILE A 6 9.91 -6.85 4.77
CA ILE A 6 10.82 -5.89 5.39
C ILE A 6 9.97 -4.86 6.13
N PRO A 7 10.02 -4.81 7.47
CA PRO A 7 9.31 -3.78 8.20
C PRO A 7 10.00 -2.44 7.96
N LEU A 8 9.25 -1.47 7.45
CA LEU A 8 9.76 -0.14 7.13
C LEU A 8 9.16 0.88 8.09
N ARG A 9 10.01 1.62 8.82
CA ARG A 9 9.55 2.72 9.65
C ARG A 9 9.52 4.00 8.83
N ILE A 10 8.32 4.53 8.60
CA ILE A 10 8.12 5.79 7.88
C ILE A 10 7.77 6.88 8.89
N THR A 11 8.56 7.95 8.93
CA THR A 11 8.24 9.15 9.70
C THR A 11 7.78 10.23 8.74
N VAL A 12 6.54 10.69 8.91
CA VAL A 12 5.93 11.72 8.07
C VAL A 12 5.98 13.06 8.82
N ASP A 13 6.61 14.06 8.20
CA ASP A 13 6.58 15.44 8.65
C ASP A 13 5.62 16.24 7.73
N SER A 14 4.56 16.80 8.32
CA SER A 14 3.52 17.51 7.59
C SER A 14 4.01 18.80 6.93
N GLN A 15 5.15 19.35 7.36
CA GLN A 15 5.75 20.55 6.79
C GLN A 15 6.68 20.25 5.61
N GLN A 16 7.06 18.99 5.42
CA GLN A 16 7.94 18.58 4.33
C GLN A 16 7.15 18.27 3.06
N SER A 17 7.81 18.34 1.91
CA SER A 17 7.22 17.94 0.63
C SER A 17 7.28 16.42 0.42
N PHE A 18 6.46 15.92 -0.51
CA PHE A 18 6.47 14.51 -0.89
C PHE A 18 7.84 14.04 -1.39
N GLY A 19 8.55 14.88 -2.14
CA GLY A 19 9.91 14.58 -2.60
C GLY A 19 10.92 14.39 -1.46
N HIS A 20 10.76 15.10 -0.33
CA HIS A 20 11.57 14.84 0.86
C HIS A 20 11.25 13.48 1.46
N LEU A 21 9.95 13.15 1.62
CA LEU A 21 9.53 11.86 2.15
C LEU A 21 10.05 10.70 1.31
N LEU A 22 9.99 10.79 -0.02
CA LEU A 22 10.55 9.78 -0.93
C LEU A 22 12.05 9.57 -0.72
N ARG A 23 12.83 10.64 -0.55
CA ARG A 23 14.28 10.53 -0.27
C ARG A 23 14.54 9.83 1.07
N GLN A 24 13.76 10.15 2.10
CA GLN A 24 13.85 9.51 3.41
C GLN A 24 13.50 8.01 3.32
N ILE A 25 12.38 7.67 2.68
CA ILE A 25 11.95 6.28 2.45
C ILE A 25 13.03 5.51 1.67
N GLY A 26 13.57 6.09 0.59
CA GLY A 26 14.63 5.45 -0.18
C GLY A 26 15.92 5.25 0.62
N SER A 27 16.25 6.17 1.53
CA SER A 27 17.39 5.99 2.45
C SER A 27 17.16 4.86 3.44
N GLU A 28 15.98 4.80 4.06
CA GLU A 28 15.61 3.75 5.01
C GLU A 28 15.60 2.38 4.34
N LEU A 29 14.96 2.25 3.17
CA LEU A 29 14.92 1.00 2.39
C LEU A 29 16.32 0.48 2.07
N ARG A 30 17.25 1.35 1.65
CA ARG A 30 18.66 0.96 1.41
C ARG A 30 19.34 0.40 2.66
N GLN A 31 19.00 0.89 3.85
CA GLN A 31 19.51 0.34 5.10
C GLN A 31 18.85 -1.01 5.41
N CYS A 32 17.52 -1.10 5.30
CA CYS A 32 16.78 -2.33 5.56
C CYS A 32 17.19 -3.48 4.62
N TYR A 33 17.46 -3.21 3.34
CA TYR A 33 17.88 -4.23 2.37
C TYR A 33 19.17 -4.95 2.77
N ARG A 34 20.07 -4.31 3.52
CA ARG A 34 21.28 -4.95 4.05
C ARG A 34 20.95 -6.10 5.02
N HIS A 35 19.75 -6.09 5.57
CA HIS A 35 19.26 -7.05 6.57
C HIS A 35 18.04 -7.85 6.09
N GLN A 36 17.68 -7.80 4.81
CA GLN A 36 16.46 -8.44 4.26
C GLN A 36 16.36 -9.96 4.50
N ARG A 37 17.49 -10.62 4.76
CA ARG A 37 17.55 -12.06 5.03
C ARG A 37 17.15 -12.42 6.47
N PHE A 38 17.01 -11.43 7.34
CA PHE A 38 16.58 -11.66 8.72
C PHE A 38 15.07 -11.96 8.75
N PRO A 39 14.63 -13.12 9.25
CA PRO A 39 13.22 -13.49 9.21
C PRO A 39 12.33 -12.57 10.05
N ILE A 40 11.22 -12.08 9.46
CA ILE A 40 10.25 -11.24 10.18
C ILE A 40 9.67 -11.93 11.42
N ALA A 41 9.45 -13.24 11.36
CA ALA A 41 8.98 -14.03 12.50
C ALA A 41 9.98 -13.99 13.68
N GLU A 42 11.28 -14.01 13.38
CA GLU A 42 12.32 -13.90 14.41
C GLU A 42 12.37 -12.48 14.99
N LEU A 43 12.18 -11.44 14.18
CA LEU A 43 12.06 -10.07 14.66
C LEU A 43 10.87 -9.91 15.61
N ASN A 44 9.69 -10.39 15.21
CA ASN A 44 8.49 -10.35 16.03
C ASN A 44 8.68 -11.08 17.37
N ARG A 45 9.38 -12.21 17.35
CA ARG A 45 9.73 -12.98 18.55
C ARG A 45 10.64 -12.19 19.48
N GLN A 46 11.71 -11.57 18.96
CA GLN A 46 12.64 -10.77 19.75
C GLN A 46 11.99 -9.52 20.36
N LEU A 47 10.99 -8.95 19.68
CA LEU A 47 10.21 -7.82 20.17
C LEU A 47 9.08 -8.22 21.15
N ASN A 48 8.91 -9.52 21.45
CA ASN A 48 7.88 -10.06 22.32
C ASN A 48 6.45 -9.61 21.94
N LEU A 49 6.14 -9.48 20.64
CA LEU A 49 4.87 -8.93 20.18
C LEU A 49 3.64 -9.71 20.67
N HIS A 50 3.77 -11.02 20.85
CA HIS A 50 2.71 -11.86 21.43
C HIS A 50 2.28 -11.41 22.83
N GLN A 51 3.21 -10.92 23.66
CA GLN A 51 2.89 -10.39 25.00
C GLN A 51 2.17 -9.04 24.93
N GLN A 52 2.26 -8.36 23.79
CA GLN A 52 1.59 -7.09 23.51
C GLN A 52 0.28 -7.29 22.72
N GLU A 53 -0.19 -8.52 22.57
CA GLU A 53 -1.37 -8.89 21.79
C GLU A 53 -1.29 -8.46 20.31
N ARG A 54 -0.08 -8.30 19.78
CA ARG A 54 0.17 -7.93 18.38
C ARG A 54 0.63 -9.13 17.57
N ARG A 55 0.03 -9.34 16.40
CA ARG A 55 0.41 -10.43 15.47
C ARG A 55 1.66 -10.11 14.65
N GLN A 56 1.81 -8.85 14.26
CA GLN A 56 2.89 -8.35 13.41
C GLN A 56 3.36 -6.99 13.92
N LEU A 57 4.57 -6.59 13.54
CA LEU A 57 5.13 -5.27 13.88
C LEU A 57 4.40 -4.11 13.15
N PHE A 58 3.69 -4.44 12.08
CA PHE A 58 2.98 -3.51 11.20
C PHE A 58 1.60 -4.05 10.84
N ASP A 59 0.70 -3.13 10.50
CA ASP A 59 -0.70 -3.42 10.14
C ASP A 59 -0.97 -3.23 8.64
N ILE A 60 -0.05 -2.57 7.93
CA ILE A 60 -0.17 -2.24 6.51
C ILE A 60 0.99 -2.88 5.77
N SER A 61 0.71 -3.57 4.67
CA SER A 61 1.74 -4.07 3.75
C SER A 61 1.61 -3.43 2.37
N PHE A 62 2.75 -3.32 1.69
CA PHE A 62 2.82 -2.91 0.29
C PHE A 62 3.65 -3.93 -0.48
N SER A 63 3.10 -4.43 -1.59
CA SER A 63 3.76 -5.37 -2.50
C SER A 63 3.86 -4.77 -3.89
N LEU A 64 5.03 -4.90 -4.51
CA LEU A 64 5.27 -4.54 -5.91
C LEU A 64 5.51 -5.82 -6.71
N GLU A 65 4.59 -6.16 -7.60
CA GLU A 65 4.58 -7.42 -8.33
C GLU A 65 4.58 -7.14 -9.83
N VAL A 66 5.79 -6.92 -10.36
CA VAL A 66 6.02 -6.57 -11.77
C VAL A 66 6.82 -7.68 -12.43
N PHE A 67 6.11 -8.60 -13.06
CA PHE A 67 6.70 -9.69 -13.84
C PHE A 67 5.64 -10.25 -14.80
N PRO A 68 6.00 -10.56 -16.06
CA PRO A 68 5.06 -11.10 -17.02
C PRO A 68 4.60 -12.50 -16.58
N THR A 69 3.29 -12.74 -16.65
CA THR A 69 2.69 -14.06 -16.35
C THR A 69 2.05 -14.71 -17.57
N ASP A 70 1.95 -13.97 -18.68
CA ASP A 70 1.43 -14.47 -19.95
C ASP A 70 2.24 -15.67 -20.43
N ILE A 71 1.53 -16.69 -20.91
CA ILE A 71 2.13 -17.92 -21.43
C ILE A 71 1.75 -18.14 -22.88
N GLU A 72 2.67 -18.71 -23.64
CA GLU A 72 2.43 -19.16 -25.00
C GLU A 72 2.34 -20.69 -25.03
N LEU A 73 1.28 -21.21 -25.64
CA LEU A 73 1.03 -22.63 -25.82
C LEU A 73 0.57 -22.87 -27.26
N GLU A 74 1.33 -23.67 -28.00
CA GLU A 74 1.04 -24.01 -29.41
C GLU A 74 0.79 -22.79 -30.31
N GLY A 75 1.53 -21.69 -30.09
CA GLY A 75 1.40 -20.44 -30.84
C GLY A 75 0.20 -19.57 -30.42
N SER A 76 -0.55 -19.98 -29.39
CA SER A 76 -1.63 -19.18 -28.80
C SER A 76 -1.15 -18.51 -27.52
N GLN A 77 -1.50 -17.22 -27.36
CA GLN A 77 -1.18 -16.43 -26.17
C GLN A 77 -2.30 -16.55 -25.13
N PHE A 78 -1.95 -16.79 -23.87
CA PHE A 78 -2.88 -16.90 -22.76
C PHE A 78 -2.48 -15.95 -21.64
N LYS A 79 -3.48 -15.26 -21.07
CA LYS A 79 -3.32 -14.48 -19.84
C LYS A 79 -3.58 -15.35 -18.63
N VAL A 80 -2.69 -15.27 -17.64
CA VAL A 80 -2.86 -15.94 -16.35
C VAL A 80 -3.50 -14.97 -15.37
N GLU A 81 -4.74 -15.23 -15.01
CA GLU A 81 -5.48 -14.42 -14.04
C GLU A 81 -5.34 -15.01 -12.63
N ASN A 82 -4.98 -14.17 -11.66
CA ASN A 82 -4.93 -14.59 -10.26
C ASN A 82 -6.33 -14.54 -9.65
N LEU A 83 -6.73 -15.64 -9.00
CA LEU A 83 -7.99 -15.70 -8.26
C LEU A 83 -7.77 -15.34 -6.80
N HIS A 84 -8.62 -14.45 -6.31
CA HIS A 84 -8.63 -14.01 -4.92
C HIS A 84 -9.43 -14.97 -4.05
N HIS A 85 -8.84 -15.43 -2.95
CA HIS A 85 -9.56 -16.21 -1.94
C HIS A 85 -10.36 -15.33 -0.96
N GLY A 86 -10.41 -14.00 -1.19
CA GLY A 86 -11.23 -13.05 -0.43
C GLY A 86 -10.83 -12.87 1.04
N GLN A 87 -9.59 -13.20 1.42
CA GLN A 87 -9.09 -12.97 2.79
C GLN A 87 -7.77 -12.20 2.75
N GLU A 88 -7.56 -11.33 3.73
CA GLU A 88 -6.29 -10.65 3.97
C GLU A 88 -5.90 -10.89 5.43
N GLN A 89 -4.62 -11.15 5.71
CA GLN A 89 -4.18 -11.46 7.09
C GLN A 89 -3.96 -10.20 7.91
N LEU A 90 -3.51 -9.13 7.25
CA LEU A 90 -3.30 -7.83 7.83
C LEU A 90 -4.58 -6.98 7.73
N PRO A 91 -4.71 -5.90 8.52
CA PRO A 91 -5.77 -4.94 8.33
C PRO A 91 -5.85 -4.40 6.88
N LEU A 92 -4.70 -4.12 6.26
CA LEU A 92 -4.62 -3.61 4.89
C LEU A 92 -3.39 -4.15 4.13
N GLY A 93 -3.61 -4.77 2.98
CA GLY A 93 -2.60 -5.06 1.98
C GLY A 93 -2.79 -4.20 0.72
N VAL A 94 -1.73 -3.54 0.27
CA VAL A 94 -1.73 -2.75 -0.97
C VAL A 94 -0.80 -3.42 -1.98
N TYR A 95 -1.28 -3.66 -3.18
CA TYR A 95 -0.54 -4.37 -4.22
C TYR A 95 -0.49 -3.52 -5.48
N LEU A 96 0.70 -3.24 -6.00
CA LEU A 96 0.88 -2.71 -7.34
C LEU A 96 1.32 -3.85 -8.25
N ARG A 97 0.41 -4.30 -9.12
CA ARG A 97 0.58 -5.49 -9.97
C ARG A 97 0.66 -5.11 -11.43
N HIS A 98 1.61 -5.69 -12.14
CA HIS A 98 1.73 -5.54 -13.58
C HIS A 98 2.19 -6.88 -14.15
N TYR A 99 1.20 -7.71 -14.52
CA TYR A 99 1.41 -9.08 -15.00
C TYR A 99 1.31 -9.25 -16.51
N HIS A 100 0.64 -8.31 -17.17
CA HIS A 100 0.36 -8.35 -18.61
C HIS A 100 0.98 -7.11 -19.23
N PRO A 101 2.10 -7.21 -19.95
CA PRO A 101 2.81 -6.05 -20.52
C PRO A 101 1.97 -5.14 -21.43
N GLY A 102 0.82 -5.62 -21.92
CA GLY A 102 -0.12 -4.86 -22.75
C GLY A 102 -1.23 -4.13 -21.97
N ASP A 103 -1.30 -4.29 -20.66
CA ASP A 103 -2.34 -3.68 -19.81
C ASP A 103 -1.74 -2.61 -18.88
N ASP A 104 -2.61 -1.76 -18.32
CA ASP A 104 -2.22 -0.83 -17.27
C ASP A 104 -1.92 -1.57 -15.95
N PRO A 105 -1.00 -1.07 -15.12
CA PRO A 105 -0.75 -1.64 -13.80
C PRO A 105 -1.98 -1.50 -12.90
N LEU A 106 -2.30 -2.56 -12.17
CA LEU A 106 -3.40 -2.61 -11.22
C LEU A 106 -2.91 -2.23 -9.82
N LEU A 107 -3.52 -1.18 -9.23
CA LEU A 107 -3.39 -0.87 -7.81
C LEU A 107 -4.57 -1.48 -7.05
N GLU A 108 -4.29 -2.51 -6.27
CA GLU A 108 -5.28 -3.29 -5.54
C GLU A 108 -5.16 -3.06 -4.04
N PHE A 109 -6.31 -2.92 -3.38
CA PHE A 109 -6.43 -2.76 -1.94
C PHE A 109 -7.21 -3.93 -1.35
N ASN A 110 -6.52 -4.76 -0.58
CA ASN A 110 -7.12 -5.88 0.13
C ASN A 110 -7.30 -5.50 1.60
N PHE A 111 -8.54 -5.54 2.05
CA PHE A 111 -8.91 -5.21 3.42
C PHE A 111 -9.38 -6.47 4.13
N ASN A 112 -9.02 -6.60 5.39
CA ASN A 112 -9.62 -7.64 6.22
C ASN A 112 -10.92 -7.11 6.88
N GLN A 113 -12.00 -7.84 6.61
CA GLN A 113 -13.37 -7.50 7.04
C GLN A 113 -13.59 -7.49 8.56
N ALA A 114 -12.64 -8.02 9.35
CA ALA A 114 -12.65 -7.89 10.80
C ALA A 114 -12.32 -6.46 11.28
N TRP A 115 -11.70 -5.63 10.42
CA TRP A 115 -11.33 -4.25 10.74
C TRP A 115 -12.08 -3.20 9.92
N PHE A 116 -12.46 -3.51 8.67
CA PHE A 116 -13.07 -2.56 7.75
C PHE A 116 -14.32 -3.16 7.09
N GLY A 117 -15.40 -2.38 7.01
CA GLY A 117 -16.52 -2.70 6.12
C GLY A 117 -16.14 -2.48 4.65
N GLN A 118 -16.96 -2.99 3.73
CA GLN A 118 -16.73 -2.79 2.28
C GLN A 118 -16.66 -1.30 1.91
N GLU A 119 -17.60 -0.50 2.40
CA GLU A 119 -17.64 0.95 2.15
C GLU A 119 -16.43 1.69 2.72
N ASP A 120 -15.81 1.17 3.79
CA ASP A 120 -14.60 1.75 4.37
C ASP A 120 -13.41 1.49 3.45
N GLY A 121 -13.30 0.26 2.93
CA GLY A 121 -12.27 -0.10 1.97
C GLY A 121 -12.34 0.74 0.69
N GLU A 122 -13.54 0.87 0.12
CA GLU A 122 -13.79 1.70 -1.07
C GLU A 122 -13.42 3.17 -0.82
N ARG A 123 -13.79 3.73 0.34
CA ARG A 123 -13.40 5.10 0.73
C ARG A 123 -11.90 5.25 0.91
N ILE A 124 -11.22 4.30 1.56
CA ILE A 124 -9.77 4.34 1.75
C ILE A 124 -9.07 4.32 0.39
N ALA A 125 -9.46 3.42 -0.51
CA ALA A 125 -8.90 3.34 -1.86
C ALA A 125 -9.13 4.65 -2.64
N ALA A 126 -10.35 5.19 -2.61
CA ALA A 126 -10.68 6.45 -3.27
C ALA A 126 -9.87 7.64 -2.72
N ARG A 127 -9.70 7.75 -1.40
CA ARG A 127 -8.89 8.82 -0.78
C ARG A 127 -7.40 8.70 -1.13
N ILE A 128 -6.86 7.48 -1.17
CA ILE A 128 -5.47 7.24 -1.59
C ILE A 128 -5.28 7.65 -3.06
N LEU A 129 -6.19 7.27 -3.94
CA LEU A 129 -6.16 7.69 -5.35
C LEU A 129 -6.29 9.21 -5.49
N HIS A 130 -7.15 9.85 -4.70
CA HIS A 130 -7.29 11.31 -4.70
C HIS A 130 -6.00 12.02 -4.28
N LEU A 131 -5.32 11.51 -3.25
CA LEU A 131 -4.01 12.00 -2.81
C LEU A 131 -2.95 11.83 -3.91
N LEU A 132 -2.89 10.65 -4.55
CA LEU A 132 -1.93 10.37 -5.62
C LEU A 132 -2.15 11.29 -6.82
N ASN A 133 -3.38 11.48 -7.26
CA ASN A 133 -3.69 12.39 -8.37
C ASN A 133 -3.30 13.84 -8.02
N THR A 134 -3.62 14.29 -6.80
CA THR A 134 -3.23 15.64 -6.35
C THR A 134 -1.70 15.83 -6.32
N LEU A 135 -0.96 14.79 -5.95
CA LEU A 135 0.50 14.80 -5.97
C LEU A 135 1.07 14.83 -7.38
N LEU A 136 0.46 14.10 -8.32
CA LEU A 136 0.91 14.01 -9.70
C LEU A 136 0.61 15.29 -10.50
N ASP A 137 -0.55 15.90 -10.27
CA ASP A 137 -1.00 17.11 -10.97
C ASP A 137 -0.52 18.41 -10.30
N GLY A 138 -0.09 18.34 -9.04
CA GLY A 138 0.20 19.48 -8.19
C GLY A 138 1.66 19.93 -8.16
N ASP A 139 1.94 20.90 -7.28
CA ASP A 139 3.30 21.39 -7.02
C ASP A 139 4.12 20.36 -6.21
N PRO A 140 5.26 19.87 -6.71
CA PRO A 140 6.14 18.98 -5.95
C PRO A 140 6.68 19.56 -4.63
N ALA A 141 6.62 20.88 -4.46
CA ALA A 141 6.99 21.58 -3.23
C ALA A 141 5.85 21.68 -2.21
N LEU A 142 4.61 21.27 -2.56
CA LEU A 142 3.47 21.30 -1.66
C LEU A 142 3.75 20.49 -0.38
N PRO A 143 3.59 21.09 0.81
CA PRO A 143 3.73 20.36 2.07
C PRO A 143 2.71 19.23 2.21
N LEU A 144 3.14 18.09 2.73
CA LEU A 144 2.30 16.89 2.91
C LEU A 144 1.03 17.17 3.72
N GLY A 145 1.10 18.05 4.72
CA GLY A 145 -0.04 18.42 5.56
C GLY A 145 -1.13 19.22 4.84
N GLN A 146 -0.85 19.71 3.63
CA GLN A 146 -1.81 20.44 2.80
C GLN A 146 -2.48 19.56 1.74
N LEU A 147 -2.09 18.29 1.63
CA LEU A 147 -2.70 17.38 0.68
C LEU A 147 -4.16 17.07 1.08
N PRO A 148 -5.10 17.11 0.13
CA PRO A 148 -6.51 16.84 0.41
C PRO A 148 -6.71 15.35 0.68
N LEU A 149 -6.93 14.99 1.94
CA LEU A 149 -7.27 13.62 2.32
C LEU A 149 -8.75 13.30 2.08
N LEU A 150 -9.63 14.26 2.34
CA LEU A 150 -11.08 14.08 2.16
C LEU A 150 -11.44 14.20 0.68
N LEU A 151 -12.32 13.31 0.22
CA LEU A 151 -12.92 13.44 -1.09
C LEU A 151 -13.78 14.73 -1.16
N PRO A 152 -13.95 15.33 -2.34
CA PRO A 152 -14.79 16.53 -2.49
C PRO A 152 -16.20 16.37 -1.89
N GLN A 153 -16.83 15.21 -2.07
CA GLN A 153 -18.16 14.91 -1.52
C GLN A 153 -18.14 14.82 0.01
N GLU A 154 -17.12 14.19 0.59
CA GLU A 154 -16.97 14.08 2.05
C GLU A 154 -16.75 15.46 2.69
N ARG A 155 -15.95 16.29 2.02
CA ARG A 155 -15.72 17.68 2.44
C ARG A 155 -17.03 18.47 2.43
N GLN A 156 -17.85 18.33 1.38
CA GLN A 156 -19.17 18.98 1.32
C GLN A 156 -20.08 18.52 2.46
N GLN A 157 -20.15 17.21 2.74
CA GLN A 157 -20.99 16.68 3.82
C GLN A 157 -20.59 17.18 5.20
N ILE A 158 -19.28 17.32 5.46
CA ILE A 158 -18.77 17.77 6.76
C ILE A 158 -18.97 19.28 6.97
N PHE A 159 -18.71 20.09 5.94
CA PHE A 159 -18.74 21.56 6.06
C PHE A 159 -20.08 22.19 5.63
N HIS A 160 -20.94 21.43 4.95
CA HIS A 160 -22.31 21.80 4.57
C HIS A 160 -23.25 20.60 4.80
N PRO A 161 -23.44 20.16 6.07
CA PRO A 161 -24.42 19.13 6.35
C PRO A 161 -25.80 19.62 5.89
N MET A 162 -26.45 18.84 5.02
CA MET A 162 -27.83 19.11 4.61
C MET A 162 -28.70 19.12 5.87
N GLU A 163 -29.42 20.22 6.12
CA GLU A 163 -30.40 20.36 7.20
C GLU A 163 -31.53 19.33 7.12
#